data_AF-A0A7S0P385-F1
#
_entry.id   AF-A0A7S0P385-F1
#
_cell.length_a   1.000
_cell.length_b   1.000
_cell.length_c   1.000
_cell.angle_alpha   90.00
_cell.angle_beta   90.00
_cell.angle_gamma   90.00
#
_symmetry.space_group_name_H-M   'P 1'
#
loop_
_entity.id
_entity.type
_entity.pdbx_description
1 polymer ?
#
loop_
_entity_poly.entity_id
_entity_poly.type
_entity_poly.pdbx_seq_one_letter_code
_entity_poly.pdbx_strand_id
1 'polypeptide(L)'
;LVPMVDQGASTNGNIGLVMTEAALATAVFTDNHTMFSTSINLWRGQAPAYVYIAADGSTPRRPPLQRYLANTGPVCDPSCDDAKMRWYWHGQAAYGHDGICQETCRDFGHVELGYMTLINTAETAWHQGVNLYAEERARLIAGAELHASLLLAEPAAERQ
;
A
#
# COMPACT_ATOMS: atom_id res chain seq x y z
N LEU A 1 4.68 -4.09 25.57
CA LEU A 1 3.37 -4.00 24.87
C LEU A 1 3.65 -3.46 23.49
N VAL A 2 3.35 -4.22 22.44
CA VAL A 2 3.38 -3.71 21.07
C VAL A 2 2.04 -3.00 20.84
N PRO A 3 2.01 -1.78 20.28
CA PRO A 3 0.76 -1.17 19.81
C PRO A 3 0.04 -2.10 18.84
N MET A 4 -1.29 -1.98 18.69
CA MET A 4 -2.11 -2.87 17.85
C MET A 4 -1.89 -2.65 16.34
N VAL A 5 -0.66 -2.80 15.85
CA VAL A 5 -0.21 -2.49 14.48
C VAL A 5 0.36 -3.70 13.73
N ASP A 6 0.70 -4.78 14.43
CA ASP A 6 1.36 -5.98 13.89
C ASP A 6 0.49 -6.85 12.96
N GLN A 7 -0.77 -6.46 12.75
CA GLN A 7 -1.75 -7.17 11.91
C GLN A 7 -2.25 -6.33 10.73
N GLY A 8 -1.63 -5.17 10.45
CA GLY A 8 -2.08 -4.23 9.42
C GLY A 8 -3.53 -3.77 9.61
N ALA A 9 -4.18 -3.35 8.52
CA ALA A 9 -5.60 -3.05 8.49
C ALA A 9 -6.24 -3.35 7.13
N SER A 10 -7.40 -3.99 7.17
CA SER A 10 -8.22 -4.32 5.98
C SER A 10 -8.96 -3.11 5.39
N THR A 11 -8.90 -1.97 6.05
CA THR A 11 -9.45 -0.69 5.61
C THR A 11 -8.38 0.12 4.92
N ASN A 12 -8.75 0.94 3.92
CA ASN A 12 -7.91 1.90 3.18
C ASN A 12 -6.44 1.50 3.05
N GLY A 13 -5.98 1.18 1.84
CA GLY A 13 -4.66 0.59 1.65
C GLY A 13 -3.51 1.36 2.29
N ASN A 14 -3.58 2.70 2.32
CA ASN A 14 -2.60 3.54 3.02
C ASN A 14 -2.59 3.34 4.55
N ILE A 15 -3.74 3.08 5.20
CA ILE A 15 -3.83 2.78 6.64
C ILE A 15 -3.19 1.43 6.95
N GLY A 16 -3.49 0.39 6.16
CA GLY A 16 -2.87 -0.93 6.34
C GLY A 16 -1.35 -0.88 6.17
N LEU A 17 -0.90 -0.12 5.16
CA LEU A 17 0.50 0.14 4.90
C LEU A 17 1.19 0.84 6.09
N VAL A 18 0.62 1.94 6.62
CA VAL A 18 1.32 2.71 7.68
C VAL A 18 1.40 1.94 8.99
N MET A 19 0.41 1.08 9.27
CA MET A 19 0.48 0.15 10.39
C MET A 19 1.60 -0.88 10.19
N THR A 20 1.84 -1.32 8.96
CA THR A 20 2.91 -2.27 8.61
C THR A 20 4.30 -1.63 8.73
N GLU A 21 4.45 -0.38 8.30
CA GLU A 21 5.66 0.43 8.51
C GLU A 21 5.96 0.60 10.01
N ALA A 22 4.96 1.03 10.79
CA ALA A 22 5.10 1.19 12.24
C ALA A 22 5.46 -0.14 12.93
N ALA A 23 4.86 -1.24 12.46
CA ALA A 23 5.17 -2.58 12.95
C ALA A 23 6.62 -2.99 12.62
N LEU A 24 7.07 -2.75 11.39
CA LEU A 24 8.44 -3.07 10.98
C LEU A 24 9.47 -2.27 11.79
N ALA A 25 9.27 -0.96 11.94
CA ALA A 25 10.14 -0.10 12.72
C ALA A 25 10.20 -0.53 14.19
N THR A 26 9.05 -0.89 14.77
CA THR A 26 8.98 -1.44 16.14
C THR A 26 9.74 -2.75 16.25
N ALA A 27 9.61 -3.63 15.26
CA ALA A 27 10.31 -4.91 15.22
C ALA A 27 11.83 -4.73 15.21
N VAL A 28 12.34 -3.81 14.38
CA VAL A 28 13.77 -3.47 14.35
C VAL A 28 14.23 -2.89 15.69
N PHE A 29 13.50 -1.93 16.25
CA PHE A 29 13.87 -1.29 17.52
C PHE A 29 13.89 -2.29 18.71
N THR A 30 13.00 -3.28 18.69
CA THR A 30 12.85 -4.26 19.78
C THR A 30 13.53 -5.60 19.50
N ASP A 31 14.29 -5.72 18.41
CA ASP A 31 14.94 -6.96 17.96
C ASP A 31 13.95 -8.16 17.85
N ASN A 32 12.74 -7.88 17.37
CA ASN A 32 11.67 -8.88 17.27
C ASN A 32 11.58 -9.47 15.86
N HIS A 33 12.32 -10.55 15.61
CA HIS A 33 12.36 -11.23 14.32
C HIS A 33 11.02 -11.77 13.81
N THR A 34 10.12 -12.20 14.70
CA THR A 34 8.79 -12.68 14.32
C THR A 34 7.94 -11.54 13.78
N MET A 35 7.92 -10.41 14.49
CA MET A 35 7.21 -9.22 14.06
C MET A 35 7.79 -8.65 12.77
N PHE A 36 9.13 -8.64 12.64
CA PHE A 36 9.81 -8.24 11.41
C PHE A 36 9.35 -9.09 10.22
N SER A 37 9.39 -10.42 10.37
CA SER A 37 8.98 -11.34 9.30
C SER A 37 7.50 -11.17 8.92
N THR A 38 6.63 -10.95 9.91
CA THR A 38 5.20 -10.66 9.69
C THR A 38 5.02 -9.36 8.90
N SER A 39 5.71 -8.29 9.28
CA SER A 39 5.65 -7.00 8.58
C SER A 39 6.13 -7.08 7.13
N ILE A 40 7.23 -7.80 6.87
CA ILE A 40 7.71 -8.04 5.50
C ILE A 40 6.67 -8.79 4.67
N ASN A 41 6.02 -9.81 5.23
CA ASN A 41 4.99 -10.57 4.52
C ASN A 41 3.71 -9.76 4.28
N LEU A 42 3.32 -8.90 5.23
CA LEU A 42 2.21 -7.95 5.04
C LEU A 42 2.53 -6.99 3.89
N TRP A 43 3.71 -6.38 3.88
CA TRP A 43 4.12 -5.46 2.82
C TRP A 43 4.10 -6.11 1.44
N ARG A 44 4.60 -7.36 1.32
CA ARG A 44 4.57 -8.13 0.05
C ARG A 44 3.16 -8.40 -0.47
N GLY A 45 2.18 -8.52 0.42
CA GLY A 45 0.77 -8.63 0.02
C GLY A 45 0.15 -7.26 -0.29
N GLN A 46 0.51 -6.24 0.47
CA GLN A 46 -0.05 -4.89 0.36
C GLN A 46 0.43 -4.17 -0.89
N ALA A 47 1.71 -4.24 -1.25
CA ALA A 47 2.27 -3.56 -2.42
C ALA A 47 1.48 -3.86 -3.71
N PRO A 48 1.25 -5.13 -4.11
CA PRO A 48 0.45 -5.44 -5.30
C PRO A 48 -1.06 -5.24 -5.14
N ALA A 49 -1.56 -5.12 -3.91
CA ALA A 49 -2.96 -4.78 -3.65
C ALA A 49 -3.20 -3.26 -3.60
N TYR A 50 -2.14 -2.48 -3.44
CA TYR A 50 -2.18 -1.02 -3.35
C TYR A 50 -1.87 -0.35 -4.68
N VAL A 51 -0.82 -0.77 -5.39
CA VAL A 51 -0.46 -0.23 -6.71
C VAL A 51 -0.71 -1.32 -7.75
N TYR A 52 -1.38 -0.99 -8.84
CA TYR A 52 -1.63 -1.91 -9.95
C TYR A 52 -0.52 -1.84 -11.00
N ILE A 53 -0.18 -3.00 -11.57
CA ILE A 53 0.52 -3.12 -12.86
C ILE A 53 -0.17 -4.21 -13.69
N ALA A 54 -0.13 -4.08 -15.02
CA ALA A 54 -0.78 -4.98 -15.96
C ALA A 54 -0.26 -6.42 -15.89
N ALA A 55 0.95 -6.62 -15.36
CA ALA A 55 1.51 -7.95 -15.11
C ALA A 55 0.70 -8.76 -14.07
N ASP A 56 -0.17 -8.13 -13.26
CA ASP A 56 -1.07 -8.81 -12.33
C ASP A 56 -2.37 -9.34 -12.98
N GLY A 57 -2.63 -9.00 -14.24
CA GLY A 57 -3.88 -9.29 -14.94
C GLY A 57 -4.78 -8.07 -15.04
N SER A 58 -6.08 -8.28 -15.26
CA SER A 58 -7.04 -7.20 -15.57
C SER A 58 -7.48 -6.37 -14.37
N THR A 59 -7.15 -6.79 -13.15
CA THR A 59 -7.54 -6.14 -11.89
C THR A 59 -6.41 -6.20 -10.88
N PRO A 60 -6.36 -5.29 -9.88
CA PRO A 60 -5.35 -5.36 -8.83
C PRO A 60 -5.50 -6.62 -7.98
N ARG A 61 -4.41 -7.04 -7.33
CA ARG A 61 -4.46 -8.18 -6.42
C ARG A 61 -5.29 -7.84 -5.19
N ARG A 62 -5.93 -8.85 -4.60
CA ARG A 62 -6.65 -8.67 -3.34
C ARG A 62 -5.66 -8.49 -2.19
N PRO A 63 -5.96 -7.64 -1.20
CA PRO A 63 -5.06 -7.41 -0.08
C PRO A 63 -4.91 -8.68 0.78
N PRO A 64 -3.79 -8.81 1.52
CA PRO A 64 -3.58 -9.92 2.43
C PRO A 64 -4.60 -9.88 3.58
N LEU A 65 -4.70 -10.98 4.34
CA LEU A 65 -5.51 -11.01 5.55
C LEU A 65 -4.94 -10.00 6.54
N GLN A 66 -5.78 -9.05 6.94
CA GLN A 66 -5.41 -7.97 7.83
C GLN A 66 -6.53 -7.75 8.84
N ARG A 67 -6.19 -7.06 9.93
CA ARG A 67 -7.15 -6.75 10.97
C ARG A 67 -8.33 -5.94 10.44
N TYR A 68 -9.54 -6.28 10.89
CA TYR A 68 -10.70 -5.43 10.72
C TYR A 68 -10.73 -4.33 11.80
N LEU A 69 -10.85 -3.08 11.35
CA LEU A 69 -11.03 -1.91 12.21
C LEU A 69 -12.48 -1.45 12.12
N ALA A 70 -13.22 -1.54 13.22
CA ALA A 70 -14.63 -1.13 13.26
C ALA A 70 -14.79 0.36 12.93
N ASN A 71 -15.89 0.72 12.28
CA ASN A 71 -16.23 2.10 11.87
C ASN A 71 -15.22 2.74 10.90
N THR A 72 -14.49 1.94 10.13
CA THR A 72 -13.61 2.40 9.07
C THR A 72 -14.02 1.82 7.72
N GLY A 73 -13.66 2.51 6.64
CA GLY A 73 -13.80 1.99 5.29
C GLY A 73 -13.19 2.94 4.25
N PRO A 74 -13.18 2.51 2.97
CA PRO A 74 -13.58 1.18 2.49
C PRO A 74 -12.71 0.00 2.96
N VAL A 75 -13.28 -1.22 2.98
CA VAL A 75 -12.62 -2.46 3.44
C VAL A 75 -12.61 -3.57 2.37
N CYS A 76 -11.50 -4.33 2.30
CA CYS A 76 -11.37 -5.56 1.52
C CYS A 76 -10.48 -6.56 2.27
N ASP A 77 -10.65 -7.84 1.94
CA ASP A 77 -9.90 -8.97 2.49
C ASP A 77 -9.54 -9.92 1.33
N PRO A 78 -8.74 -10.99 1.53
CA PRO A 78 -8.34 -11.87 0.44
C PRO A 78 -9.51 -12.50 -0.34
N SER A 79 -10.69 -12.57 0.28
CA SER A 79 -11.89 -13.22 -0.25
C SER A 79 -12.99 -12.24 -0.69
N CYS A 80 -12.71 -10.93 -0.74
CA CYS A 80 -13.71 -9.97 -1.19
C CYS A 80 -14.21 -10.31 -2.62
N ASP A 81 -15.29 -9.70 -3.10
CA ASP A 81 -15.68 -9.79 -4.50
C ASP A 81 -15.24 -8.53 -5.28
N ASP A 82 -15.47 -8.51 -6.59
CA ASP A 82 -15.05 -7.38 -7.43
C ASP A 82 -15.79 -6.08 -7.08
N ALA A 83 -17.02 -6.18 -6.55
CA ALA A 83 -17.76 -5.00 -6.11
C ALA A 83 -17.11 -4.36 -4.87
N LYS A 84 -16.73 -5.18 -3.89
CA LYS A 84 -16.01 -4.75 -2.69
C LYS A 84 -14.59 -4.29 -3.03
N MET A 85 -13.93 -4.91 -4.03
CA MET A 85 -12.64 -4.43 -4.54
C MET A 85 -12.75 -3.06 -5.19
N ARG A 86 -13.77 -2.81 -6.02
CA ARG A 86 -14.03 -1.48 -6.59
C ARG A 86 -14.35 -0.45 -5.51
N TRP A 87 -15.11 -0.81 -4.48
CA TRP A 87 -15.35 0.07 -3.33
C TRP A 87 -14.07 0.38 -2.55
N TYR A 88 -13.22 -0.64 -2.34
CA TYR A 88 -11.88 -0.50 -1.76
C TYR A 88 -11.00 0.45 -2.56
N TRP A 89 -11.12 0.44 -3.88
CA TRP A 89 -10.42 1.34 -4.80
C TRP A 89 -11.18 2.64 -5.12
N HIS A 90 -12.03 3.11 -4.20
CA HIS A 90 -12.74 4.40 -4.33
C HIS A 90 -13.55 4.54 -5.63
N GLY A 91 -14.13 3.45 -6.11
CA GLY A 91 -14.94 3.41 -7.33
C GLY A 91 -14.13 3.22 -8.61
N GLN A 92 -12.80 3.05 -8.52
CA GLN A 92 -11.96 2.82 -9.69
C GLN A 92 -12.36 1.52 -10.39
N ALA A 93 -12.69 1.63 -11.68
CA ALA A 93 -13.10 0.51 -12.52
C ALA A 93 -12.16 0.29 -13.73
N ALA A 94 -11.19 1.18 -13.95
CA ALA A 94 -10.29 1.15 -15.10
C ALA A 94 -8.82 1.05 -14.64
N TYR A 95 -8.24 -0.15 -14.68
CA TYR A 95 -6.87 -0.36 -14.22
C TYR A 95 -5.84 -0.29 -15.35
N GLY A 96 -6.22 -0.03 -16.60
CA GLY A 96 -5.38 -0.23 -17.80
C GLY A 96 -4.06 0.55 -17.93
N HIS A 97 -3.64 1.29 -16.91
CA HIS A 97 -2.34 1.95 -16.83
C HIS A 97 -1.57 1.47 -15.59
N ASP A 98 -0.31 1.10 -15.79
CA ASP A 98 0.60 0.77 -14.69
C ASP A 98 0.80 1.97 -13.78
N GLY A 99 0.87 1.70 -12.47
CA GLY A 99 1.12 2.71 -11.46
C GLY A 99 -0.13 3.31 -10.80
N ILE A 100 -1.34 3.06 -11.33
CA ILE A 100 -2.58 3.45 -10.64
C ILE A 100 -2.59 2.77 -9.27
N CYS A 101 -2.75 3.53 -8.21
CA CYS A 101 -2.90 2.99 -6.87
C CYS A 101 -4.35 3.11 -6.36
N GLN A 102 -4.61 2.42 -5.26
CA GLN A 102 -5.92 2.34 -4.63
C GLN A 102 -6.47 3.72 -4.23
N GLU A 103 -5.61 4.70 -3.97
CA GLU A 103 -5.99 6.07 -3.60
C GLU A 103 -5.99 7.06 -4.78
N THR A 104 -5.57 6.65 -6.00
CA THR A 104 -5.46 7.55 -7.17
C THR A 104 -6.77 8.29 -7.48
N CYS A 105 -7.91 7.63 -7.29
CA CYS A 105 -9.23 8.20 -7.55
C CYS A 105 -9.91 8.82 -6.33
N ARG A 106 -9.20 8.93 -5.21
CA ARG A 106 -9.67 9.62 -4.02
C ARG A 106 -9.09 11.04 -3.95
N ASP A 107 -7.79 11.14 -3.69
CA ASP A 107 -7.02 12.39 -3.66
C ASP A 107 -5.51 12.10 -3.54
N PHE A 108 -4.66 13.07 -3.94
CA PHE A 108 -3.21 12.88 -3.95
C PHE A 108 -2.56 12.94 -2.56
N GLY A 109 -3.20 13.54 -1.56
CA GLY A 109 -2.69 13.46 -0.19
C GLY A 109 -2.65 12.02 0.32
N HIS A 110 -3.67 11.21 0.04
CA HIS A 110 -3.68 9.79 0.43
C HIS A 110 -2.75 8.93 -0.44
N VAL A 111 -2.58 9.28 -1.72
CA VAL A 111 -1.55 8.68 -2.58
C VAL A 111 -0.17 8.88 -1.96
N GLU A 112 0.18 10.11 -1.60
CA GLU A 112 1.48 10.45 -1.00
C GLU A 112 1.72 9.66 0.30
N LEU A 113 0.70 9.57 1.17
CA LEU A 113 0.78 8.75 2.39
C LEU A 113 1.09 7.27 2.07
N GLY A 114 0.39 6.67 1.11
CA GLY A 114 0.63 5.26 0.78
C GLY A 114 1.98 5.00 0.13
N TYR A 115 2.42 5.87 -0.79
CA TYR A 115 3.74 5.73 -1.42
C TYR A 115 4.88 5.98 -0.44
N MET A 116 4.79 7.03 0.39
CA MET A 116 5.80 7.32 1.42
C MET A 116 6.01 6.10 2.32
N THR A 117 4.92 5.50 2.77
CA THR A 117 4.97 4.31 3.62
C THR A 117 5.52 3.08 2.90
N LEU A 118 5.16 2.84 1.63
CA LEU A 118 5.75 1.76 0.83
C LEU A 118 7.27 1.89 0.76
N ILE A 119 7.76 3.10 0.47
CA ILE A 119 9.19 3.42 0.32
C ILE A 119 9.92 3.35 1.67
N ASN A 120 9.38 3.95 2.73
CA ASN A 120 9.98 3.90 4.07
C ASN A 120 10.11 2.46 4.58
N THR A 121 9.10 1.62 4.33
CA THR A 121 9.15 0.21 4.70
C THR A 121 10.22 -0.53 3.89
N ALA A 122 10.31 -0.28 2.58
CA ALA A 122 11.33 -0.88 1.72
C ALA A 122 12.76 -0.44 2.11
N GLU A 123 12.96 0.82 2.46
CA GLU A 123 14.24 1.36 2.93
C GLU A 123 14.66 0.75 4.27
N THR A 124 13.72 0.66 5.21
CA THR A 124 13.97 0.01 6.51
C THR A 124 14.35 -1.46 6.30
N ALA A 125 13.60 -2.18 5.45
CA ALA A 125 13.89 -3.57 5.12
C ALA A 125 15.26 -3.75 4.45
N TRP A 126 15.64 -2.82 3.55
CA TRP A 126 16.94 -2.81 2.88
C TRP A 126 18.09 -2.73 3.88
N HIS A 127 18.01 -1.84 4.88
CA HIS A 127 18.98 -1.76 5.96
C HIS A 127 19.06 -3.03 6.82
N GLN A 128 18.00 -3.86 6.83
CA GLN A 128 17.96 -5.16 7.52
C GLN A 128 18.30 -6.34 6.59
N GLY A 129 18.78 -6.07 5.37
CA GLY A 129 19.22 -7.10 4.42
C GLY A 129 18.11 -7.72 3.56
N VAL A 130 16.91 -7.15 3.53
CA VAL A 130 15.79 -7.59 2.68
C VAL A 130 15.55 -6.60 1.54
N ASN A 131 15.67 -7.05 0.29
CA ASN A 131 15.59 -6.19 -0.88
C ASN A 131 14.18 -6.08 -1.46
N LEU A 132 13.29 -5.38 -0.74
CA LEU A 132 11.92 -5.14 -1.20
C LEU A 132 11.86 -4.24 -2.46
N TYR A 133 12.83 -3.36 -2.65
CA TYR A 133 12.94 -2.56 -3.87
C TYR A 133 13.10 -3.42 -5.13
N ALA A 134 13.89 -4.50 -5.06
CA ALA A 134 14.04 -5.41 -6.19
C ALA A 134 12.78 -6.25 -6.43
N GLU A 135 12.10 -6.67 -5.37
CA GLU A 135 10.88 -7.48 -5.45
C GLU A 135 9.74 -6.75 -6.20
N GLU A 136 9.54 -5.46 -5.90
CA GLU A 136 8.43 -4.67 -6.48
C GLU A 136 8.92 -3.51 -7.36
N ARG A 137 10.12 -3.61 -7.95
CA ARG A 137 10.78 -2.54 -8.72
C ARG A 137 9.86 -1.90 -9.76
N ALA A 138 9.23 -2.72 -10.60
CA ALA A 138 8.39 -2.24 -11.70
C ALA A 138 7.18 -1.44 -11.17
N ARG A 139 6.61 -1.91 -10.06
CA ARG A 139 5.43 -1.33 -9.42
C ARG A 139 5.76 0.00 -8.73
N LEU A 140 6.84 0.04 -7.96
CA LEU A 140 7.29 1.26 -7.28
C LEU A 140 7.64 2.36 -8.29
N ILE A 141 8.33 2.01 -9.39
CA ILE A 141 8.68 2.97 -10.45
C ILE A 141 7.43 3.46 -11.19
N ALA A 142 6.60 2.56 -11.71
CA ALA A 142 5.40 2.95 -12.46
C ALA A 142 4.48 3.82 -11.60
N GLY A 143 4.36 3.45 -10.33
CA GLY A 143 3.62 4.21 -9.34
C GLY A 143 4.11 5.63 -9.13
N ALA A 144 5.41 5.80 -8.91
CA ALA A 144 6.02 7.11 -8.74
C ALA A 144 5.93 7.96 -10.02
N GLU A 145 6.20 7.36 -11.19
CA GLU A 145 6.16 8.04 -12.49
C GLU A 145 4.77 8.56 -12.82
N LEU A 146 3.73 7.73 -12.63
CA LEU A 146 2.35 8.14 -12.89
C LEU A 146 1.96 9.34 -12.02
N HIS A 147 2.12 9.23 -10.70
CA HIS A 147 1.65 10.28 -9.79
C HIS A 147 2.48 11.55 -9.89
N ALA A 148 3.79 11.46 -10.16
CA ALA A 148 4.60 12.63 -10.48
C ALA A 148 4.10 13.34 -11.75
N SER A 149 3.74 12.58 -12.80
CA SER A 149 3.21 13.17 -14.03
C SER A 149 1.88 13.89 -13.81
N LEU A 150 1.01 13.34 -12.95
CA LEU A 150 -0.27 13.95 -12.61
C LEU A 150 -0.09 15.23 -11.80
N LEU A 151 0.76 15.21 -10.77
CA LEU A 151 1.10 16.39 -9.94
C LEU A 151 1.72 17.54 -10.75
N LEU A 152 2.51 17.21 -11.78
CA LEU A 152 3.09 18.21 -12.68
C LEU A 152 2.04 18.81 -13.63
N ALA A 153 1.01 18.03 -13.99
CA ALA A 153 -0.09 18.46 -14.83
C ALA A 153 -1.15 19.27 -14.05
N GLU A 154 -1.17 19.20 -12.71
CA GLU A 154 -2.08 19.98 -11.88
C GLU A 154 -1.81 21.49 -12.00
N PRO A 155 -2.85 22.32 -12.25
CA PRO A 155 -2.72 23.76 -12.24
C PRO A 155 -2.22 24.26 -10.89
N ALA A 156 -1.31 25.24 -10.90
CA ALA A 156 -0.66 25.76 -9.68
C ALA A 156 -1.63 26.32 -8.62
N ALA A 157 -2.91 26.55 -8.96
CA ALA A 157 -3.94 27.06 -8.06
C ALA A 157 -4.56 25.99 -7.13
N GLU A 158 -4.29 24.70 -7.36
CA GLU A 158 -4.89 23.58 -6.61
C GLU A 158 -3.91 22.89 -5.65
N ARG A 159 -2.64 23.31 -5.64
CA ARG A 159 -1.64 22.90 -4.64
C ARG A 159 -1.90 23.60 -3.30
N GLN A 160 -2.78 23.02 -2.47
CA GLN A 160 -3.07 23.50 -1.10
C GLN A 160 -2.06 22.96 -0.09
#